data_AF-A0A816AZV5-F1
#
_entry.id   AF-A0A816AZV5-F1
#
_cell.length_a   1.000
_cell.length_b   1.000
_cell.length_c   1.000
_cell.angle_alpha   90.00
_cell.angle_beta   90.00
_cell.angle_gamma   90.00
#
_symmetry.space_group_name_H-M   'P 1'
#
loop_
_entity.id
_entity.type
_entity.pdbx_description
1 polymer ?
#
loop_
_entity_poly.entity_id
_entity_poly.type
_entity_poly.pdbx_seq_one_letter_code
_entity_poly.pdbx_strand_id
1 'polypeptide(L)'
;MSVWNFDRSQRQFCSQASGDCTSAHSGRVGTRSFPSITERLKNWGPLPAGTYDVTSCDTSSGMKRCNLSPRAGTEMYGRENFQVHEPSPKLFKRILTMDSNGCIVTEAVKFVKPGDTVNVHD
;
A
#
# COMPACT_ATOMS: atom_id res chain seq x y z
N MET A 1 5.07 -2.04 18.35
CA MET A 1 4.46 -2.65 17.16
C MET A 1 3.11 -1.98 16.94
N SER A 2 2.92 -1.34 15.78
CA SER A 2 1.66 -0.67 15.43
C SER A 2 0.95 -1.45 14.32
N VAL A 3 -0.38 -1.33 14.26
CA VAL A 3 -1.20 -1.93 13.19
C VAL A 3 -1.82 -0.81 12.37
N TRP A 4 -1.76 -0.98 11.05
CA TRP A 4 -2.33 -0.08 10.06
C TRP A 4 -3.36 -0.82 9.22
N ASN A 5 -4.51 -0.19 8.96
CA ASN A 5 -5.54 -0.74 8.10
C ASN A 5 -5.57 0.05 6.79
N PHE A 6 -5.42 -0.63 5.67
CA PHE A 6 -5.60 -0.08 4.34
C PHE A 6 -6.93 -0.59 3.77
N ASP A 7 -7.91 0.31 3.72
CA ASP A 7 -9.19 0.08 3.06
C ASP A 7 -9.07 0.52 1.59
N ARG A 8 -9.13 -0.45 0.67
CA ARG A 8 -9.00 -0.23 -0.76
C ARG A 8 -10.23 0.45 -1.35
N SER A 9 -11.43 0.17 -0.82
CA SER A 9 -12.68 0.72 -1.33
C SER A 9 -12.84 2.18 -0.92
N GLN A 10 -12.53 2.49 0.34
CA GLN A 10 -12.59 3.84 0.89
C GLN A 10 -11.34 4.67 0.57
N ARG A 11 -10.27 4.01 0.11
CA ARG A 11 -9.00 4.66 -0.26
C ARG A 11 -8.37 5.37 0.94
N GLN A 12 -8.36 4.66 2.07
CA GLN A 12 -7.89 5.18 3.35
C GLN A 12 -6.85 4.27 3.99
N PHE A 13 -5.82 4.88 4.57
CA PHE A 13 -4.81 4.21 5.37
C PHE A 13 -4.85 4.77 6.79
N CYS A 14 -5.27 3.93 7.74
CA CYS A 14 -5.61 4.33 9.10
C CYS A 14 -4.72 3.67 10.14
N SER A 15 -4.27 4.43 11.14
CA SER A 15 -3.61 3.91 12.33
C SER A 15 -4.64 3.26 13.24
N GLN A 16 -4.49 1.99 13.60
CA GLN A 16 -5.40 1.36 14.57
C GLN A 16 -5.24 1.97 15.97
N ALA A 17 -4.05 2.48 16.30
CA ALA A 17 -3.77 3.01 17.64
C ALA A 17 -4.40 4.39 17.88
N SER A 18 -4.42 5.27 16.87
CA SER A 18 -4.96 6.62 16.99
C SER A 18 -6.30 6.84 16.29
N GLY A 19 -6.67 5.96 15.35
CA GLY A 19 -7.84 6.14 14.49
C GLY A 19 -7.63 7.14 13.34
N ASP A 20 -6.47 7.80 13.28
CA ASP A 20 -6.18 8.78 12.23
C ASP A 20 -6.05 8.10 10.88
N CYS A 21 -6.73 8.67 9.88
CA CYS A 21 -6.73 8.17 8.51
C CYS A 21 -6.14 9.20 7.56
N THR A 22 -5.43 8.71 6.54
CA THR A 22 -4.97 9.52 5.41
C THR A 22 -5.46 8.90 4.11
N SER A 23 -5.54 9.72 3.05
CA SER A 23 -5.83 9.20 1.72
C SER A 23 -4.72 8.26 1.26
N ALA A 24 -5.13 7.13 0.67
CA ALA A 24 -4.23 6.15 0.11
C ALA A 24 -4.79 5.51 -1.16
N HIS A 25 -3.92 4.93 -1.99
CA HIS A 25 -4.35 4.10 -3.11
C HIS A 25 -3.35 2.99 -3.38
N SER A 26 -3.82 1.98 -4.10
CA SER A 26 -2.98 0.91 -4.64
C SER A 26 -3.48 0.51 -6.02
N GLY A 27 -2.55 0.14 -6.90
CA GLY A 27 -2.85 -0.19 -8.30
C GLY A 27 -3.10 1.04 -9.17
N ARG A 28 -3.16 0.81 -10.48
CA ARG A 28 -3.36 1.87 -11.48
C ARG A 28 -4.81 2.31 -11.56
N VAL A 29 -5.03 3.49 -12.15
CA VAL A 29 -6.37 3.97 -12.58
C VAL A 29 -7.09 2.87 -13.36
N GLY A 30 -8.37 2.67 -13.05
CA GLY A 30 -9.20 1.59 -13.62
C GLY A 30 -9.17 0.30 -12.80
N THR A 31 -7.98 -0.17 -12.40
CA THR A 31 -7.88 -1.43 -11.63
C THR A 31 -8.35 -1.27 -10.19
N ARG A 32 -7.97 -0.16 -9.54
CA ARG A 32 -8.32 0.10 -8.13
C ARG A 32 -9.82 0.20 -7.84
N SER A 33 -10.67 0.42 -8.85
CA SER A 33 -12.12 0.52 -8.66
C SER A 33 -12.78 -0.83 -8.39
N PHE A 34 -12.11 -1.92 -8.77
CA PHE A 34 -12.57 -3.30 -8.57
C PHE A 34 -11.42 -4.14 -8.02
N PRO A 35 -10.97 -3.85 -6.78
CA PRO A 35 -9.71 -4.39 -6.27
C PRO A 35 -9.72 -5.91 -6.14
N SER A 36 -10.81 -6.51 -5.62
CA SER A 36 -10.99 -7.96 -5.50
C SER A 36 -10.94 -8.71 -6.84
N ILE A 37 -11.31 -8.07 -7.94
CA ILE A 37 -11.30 -8.68 -9.28
C ILE A 37 -9.93 -8.50 -9.93
N THR A 38 -9.24 -7.40 -9.65
CA THR A 38 -8.05 -6.97 -10.37
C THR A 38 -6.74 -7.21 -9.63
N GLU A 39 -6.74 -7.57 -8.36
CA GLU A 39 -5.54 -7.86 -7.56
C GLU A 39 -4.66 -8.98 -8.15
N ARG A 40 -5.24 -9.89 -8.93
CA ARG A 40 -4.52 -10.92 -9.67
C ARG A 40 -3.78 -10.41 -10.91
N LEU A 41 -4.05 -9.19 -11.37
CA LEU A 41 -3.42 -8.61 -12.56
C LEU A 41 -1.97 -8.20 -12.26
N LYS A 42 -1.02 -9.02 -12.70
CA LYS A 42 0.41 -8.76 -12.57
C LYS A 42 0.76 -7.37 -13.13
N ASN A 43 1.55 -6.59 -12.39
CA ASN A 43 2.02 -5.23 -12.72
C ASN A 43 0.96 -4.12 -12.82
N TRP A 44 -0.33 -4.40 -12.62
CA TRP A 44 -1.40 -3.41 -12.79
C TRP A 44 -2.33 -3.34 -11.59
N GLY A 45 -2.68 -4.49 -11.02
CA GLY A 45 -3.65 -4.60 -9.94
C GLY A 45 -3.20 -3.96 -8.63
N PRO A 46 -4.14 -3.65 -7.72
CA PRO A 46 -3.81 -3.24 -6.36
C PRO A 46 -3.11 -4.36 -5.58
N LEU A 47 -2.53 -4.01 -4.45
CA LEU A 47 -2.05 -4.97 -3.45
C LEU A 47 -3.21 -5.93 -3.09
N PRO A 48 -2.98 -7.25 -3.13
CA PRO A 48 -3.98 -8.22 -2.69
C PRO A 48 -4.44 -7.97 -1.25
N ALA A 49 -5.67 -8.38 -0.94
CA ALA A 49 -6.14 -8.36 0.43
C ALA A 49 -5.37 -9.38 1.27
N GLY A 50 -5.18 -9.05 2.55
CA GLY A 50 -4.46 -9.90 3.50
C GLY A 50 -3.63 -9.10 4.50
N THR A 51 -2.79 -9.81 5.24
CA THR A 51 -1.93 -9.21 6.26
C THR A 51 -0.48 -9.22 5.81
N TYR A 52 0.20 -8.11 6.04
CA TYR A 52 1.58 -7.87 5.66
C TYR A 52 2.40 -7.36 6.84
N ASP A 53 3.63 -7.83 6.95
CA ASP A 53 4.63 -7.29 7.87
C ASP A 53 5.50 -6.27 7.18
N VAL A 54 5.77 -5.17 7.87
CA VAL A 54 6.75 -4.17 7.43
C VAL A 54 8.14 -4.66 7.81
N THR A 55 8.95 -5.02 6.81
CA THR A 55 10.25 -5.67 7.05
C THR A 55 11.42 -4.71 7.07
N SER A 56 11.39 -3.68 6.24
CA SER A 56 12.42 -2.64 6.19
C SER A 56 11.85 -1.34 5.64
N CYS A 57 12.49 -0.22 5.97
CA CYS A 57 12.18 1.08 5.40
C CYS A 57 13.45 1.76 4.90
N ASP A 58 13.34 2.52 3.83
CA ASP A 58 14.41 3.30 3.22
C ASP A 58 13.92 4.71 2.91
N THR A 59 14.82 5.68 3.04
CA THR A 59 14.62 7.11 2.70
C THR A 59 15.72 7.63 1.77
N SER A 60 16.66 6.79 1.33
CA SER A 60 17.84 7.20 0.55
C SER A 60 17.49 7.92 -0.76
N SER A 61 16.34 7.59 -1.35
CA SER A 61 15.85 8.18 -2.59
C SER A 61 15.09 9.51 -2.42
N GLY A 62 15.09 10.09 -1.22
CA GLY A 62 14.35 11.32 -0.90
C GLY A 62 12.85 11.14 -0.70
N MET A 63 12.36 9.90 -0.80
CA MET A 63 11.01 9.49 -0.40
C MET A 63 11.11 8.29 0.51
N LYS A 64 10.28 8.25 1.55
CA LYS A 64 10.16 7.08 2.41
C LYS A 64 9.41 5.97 1.70
N ARG A 65 10.00 4.77 1.71
CA ARG A 65 9.39 3.53 1.25
C ARG A 65 9.63 2.44 2.28
N CYS A 66 8.63 1.61 2.54
CA CYS A 66 8.76 0.47 3.43
C CYS A 66 8.30 -0.80 2.72
N ASN A 67 9.13 -1.84 2.78
CA ASN A 67 8.87 -3.13 2.16
C ASN A 67 7.84 -3.92 2.96
N LEU A 68 6.94 -4.58 2.24
CA LEU A 68 5.88 -5.43 2.79
C LEU A 68 6.18 -6.89 2.47
N SER A 69 6.10 -7.73 3.49
CA SER A 69 6.15 -9.19 3.34
C SER A 69 4.78 -9.78 3.69
N PRO A 70 4.16 -10.58 2.81
CA PRO A 70 2.88 -11.19 3.12
C PRO A 70 3.03 -12.22 4.24
N ARG A 71 2.08 -12.23 5.18
CA ARG A 71 1.94 -13.32 6.14
C ARG A 71 1.36 -14.57 5.46
N ALA A 72 1.55 -15.71 6.11
CA ALA A 72 0.95 -16.96 5.68
C ALA A 72 -0.58 -16.82 5.54
N GLY A 73 -1.12 -17.33 4.44
CA GLY A 73 -2.55 -17.22 4.11
C GLY A 73 -2.91 -16.03 3.20
N THR A 74 -1.98 -15.10 2.95
CA THR A 74 -2.18 -14.03 1.97
C THR A 74 -1.88 -14.54 0.56
N GLU A 75 -2.90 -14.57 -0.32
CA GLU A 75 -2.75 -14.98 -1.71
C GLU A 75 -2.10 -13.86 -2.53
N MET A 76 -0.94 -14.15 -3.11
CA MET A 76 -0.14 -13.15 -3.82
C MET A 76 -0.27 -13.22 -5.34
N TYR A 77 -0.92 -14.26 -5.88
CA TYR A 77 -1.10 -14.46 -7.32
C TYR A 77 0.22 -14.38 -8.11
N GLY A 78 1.31 -14.88 -7.52
CA GLY A 78 2.65 -14.81 -8.11
C GLY A 78 3.24 -13.39 -8.23
N ARG A 79 2.76 -12.43 -7.42
CA ARG A 79 3.27 -11.05 -7.34
C ARG A 79 4.11 -10.86 -6.07
N GLU A 80 5.06 -9.95 -6.13
CA GLU A 80 6.07 -9.76 -5.10
C GLU A 80 6.55 -8.30 -5.05
N ASN A 81 7.46 -7.99 -4.11
CA ASN A 81 8.12 -6.69 -3.97
C ASN A 81 7.17 -5.50 -3.71
N PHE A 82 6.14 -5.74 -2.91
CA PHE A 82 5.19 -4.71 -2.52
C PHE A 82 5.76 -3.79 -1.45
N GLN A 83 5.33 -2.52 -1.50
CA GLN A 83 5.77 -1.48 -0.59
C GLN A 83 4.59 -0.61 -0.15
N VAL A 84 4.76 0.07 0.98
CA VAL A 84 4.04 1.30 1.31
C VAL A 84 5.01 2.47 1.14
N HIS A 85 4.64 3.52 0.42
CA HIS A 85 5.55 4.64 0.15
C HIS A 85 4.84 5.98 0.00
N GLU A 86 5.64 7.04 0.05
CA GLU A 86 5.14 8.41 -0.10
C GLU A 86 4.65 8.64 -1.53
N PRO A 87 3.65 9.53 -1.72
CA PRO A 87 3.24 9.94 -3.06
C PRO A 87 4.42 10.48 -3.87
N SER A 88 4.40 10.25 -5.18
CA SER A 88 5.42 10.82 -6.07
C SER A 88 5.45 12.36 -5.95
N PRO A 89 6.64 12.99 -5.83
CA PRO A 89 6.77 14.45 -5.79
C PRO A 89 6.38 15.11 -7.12
N LYS A 90 6.37 14.34 -8.22
CA LYS A 90 5.87 14.82 -9.52
C LYS A 90 4.33 14.89 -9.50
N LEU A 91 3.80 16.11 -9.45
CA LEU A 91 2.36 16.41 -9.37
C LEU A 91 1.53 15.66 -10.42
N PHE A 92 1.97 15.62 -11.69
CA PHE A 92 1.25 14.90 -12.75
C PHE A 92 1.10 13.39 -12.48
N LYS A 93 2.14 12.74 -11.94
CA LYS A 93 2.07 11.31 -11.57
C LYS A 93 1.16 11.07 -10.37
N ARG A 94 1.15 12.00 -9.41
CA ARG A 94 0.27 11.97 -8.23
C ARG A 94 -1.20 12.15 -8.63
N ILE A 95 -1.51 13.13 -9.47
CA ILE A 95 -2.88 13.41 -9.95
C ILE A 95 -3.42 12.23 -10.76
N LEU A 96 -2.60 11.68 -11.67
CA LEU A 96 -3.01 10.53 -12.48
C LEU A 96 -2.87 9.20 -11.75
N THR A 97 -2.34 9.17 -10.52
CA THR A 97 -2.10 7.95 -9.73
C THR A 97 -1.40 6.85 -10.54
N MET A 98 -0.47 7.26 -11.39
CA MET A 98 0.39 6.38 -12.20
C MET A 98 1.66 5.98 -11.43
N ASP A 99 1.69 6.28 -10.13
CA ASP A 99 2.82 6.08 -9.24
C ASP A 99 2.79 4.72 -8.52
N SER A 100 1.79 3.87 -8.78
CA SER A 100 1.73 2.51 -8.23
C SER A 100 1.26 1.47 -9.24
N ASN A 101 2.04 0.39 -9.33
CA ASN A 101 1.69 -0.87 -10.02
C ASN A 101 1.19 -1.94 -9.02
N GLY A 102 0.81 -1.52 -7.80
CA GLY A 102 0.35 -2.40 -6.73
C GLY A 102 0.85 -2.06 -5.32
N CYS A 103 1.79 -1.13 -5.15
CA CYS A 103 2.18 -0.61 -3.84
C CYS A 103 1.07 0.24 -3.20
N ILE A 104 1.09 0.39 -1.88
CA ILE A 104 0.26 1.37 -1.17
C ILE A 104 0.96 2.73 -1.24
N VAL A 105 0.27 3.74 -1.74
CA VAL A 105 0.76 5.11 -1.78
C VAL A 105 0.01 5.93 -0.73
N THR A 106 0.72 6.51 0.23
CA THR A 106 0.11 7.29 1.31
C THR A 106 1.11 8.21 1.99
N GLU A 107 0.65 9.37 2.48
CA GLU A 107 1.48 10.27 3.30
C GLU A 107 1.71 9.73 4.72
N ALA A 108 0.87 8.83 5.21
CA ALA A 108 1.02 8.21 6.53
C ALA A 108 2.25 7.29 6.64
N VAL A 109 2.89 6.92 5.53
CA VAL A 109 4.10 6.08 5.54
C VAL A 109 5.22 6.71 6.39
N LYS A 110 5.23 8.03 6.55
CA LYS A 110 6.18 8.73 7.44
C LYS A 110 6.18 8.19 8.87
N PHE A 111 5.07 7.61 9.32
CA PHE A 111 4.91 6.98 10.64
C PHE A 111 5.07 5.46 10.66
N VAL A 112 5.01 4.80 9.50
CA VAL A 112 5.20 3.35 9.37
C VAL A 112 6.65 2.98 9.63
N LYS A 113 6.92 1.90 10.37
CA LYS A 113 8.29 1.45 10.68
C LYS A 113 8.42 -0.08 10.62
N PRO A 114 9.64 -0.61 10.49
CA PRO A 114 9.86 -2.06 10.55
C PRO A 114 9.27 -2.66 11.83
N GLY A 115 8.64 -3.83 11.69
CA GLY A 115 7.91 -4.50 12.76
C GLY A 115 6.48 -4.00 12.98
N ASP A 116 5.98 -3.04 12.20
CA ASP A 116 4.54 -2.76 12.10
C ASP A 116 3.84 -3.81 11.21
N THR A 117 2.51 -3.89 11.34
CA THR A 117 1.64 -4.74 10.52
C THR A 117 0.69 -3.88 9.70
N VAL A 118 0.45 -4.28 8.44
CA VAL A 118 -0.53 -3.67 7.55
C VAL A 118 -1.59 -4.70 7.18
N ASN A 119 -2.85 -4.44 7.51
CA ASN A 119 -3.99 -5.22 7.05
C ASN A 119 -4.60 -4.53 5.82
N VAL A 120 -4.83 -5.30 4.77
CA VAL A 120 -5.41 -4.81 3.51
C VAL A 120 -6.76 -5.48 3.32
N HIS A 121 -7.80 -4.67 3.17
CA HIS A 121 -9.17 -5.15 2.96
C HIS A 121 -9.94 -4.20 2.04
N ASP A 122 -11.16 -4.59 1.71
CA ASP A 122 -12.14 -3.77 1.00
C ASP A 122 -13.15 -3.14 1.98
#